data_AF-A0A373CHL9-F1
#
_entry.id   AF-A0A373CHL9-F1
#
_cell.length_a   1.000
_cell.length_b   1.000
_cell.length_c   1.000
_cell.angle_alpha   90.00
_cell.angle_beta   90.00
_cell.angle_gamma   90.00
#
_symmetry.space_group_name_H-M   'P 1'
#
loop_
_entity.id
_entity.type
_entity.pdbx_description
1 polymer ?
#
loop_
_entity_poly.entity_id
_entity_poly.type
_entity_poly.pdbx_seq_one_letter_code
_entity_poly.pdbx_strand_id
1 'polypeptide(L)'
;MKKQLNIKKLILLNLPYILMGLFSTNFGEAWRMAVGADASAKMLSFFSTLPVALASWWPSLHPLDLLVGLCCCGGLRLAVYLKSKNAKKYRHGMEYGSARWGTHEDITPYIDPVFQNNVILTKTESLTMNSRPKDPKTARNKNVLVIGGSGSGKTRFWLKPSAPVRAV
;
A
#
# COMPACT_ATOMS: atom_id res chain seq x y z
N MET A 1 -14.74 -15.62 -4.11
CA MET A 1 -13.80 -16.17 -3.10
C MET A 1 -13.83 -15.29 -1.86
N LYS A 2 -14.40 -15.76 -0.74
CA LYS A 2 -14.27 -15.06 0.56
C LYS A 2 -12.79 -15.07 0.93
N LYS A 3 -12.14 -13.90 0.96
CA LYS A 3 -10.78 -13.75 1.51
C LYS A 3 -10.84 -14.26 2.94
N GLN A 4 -10.16 -15.36 3.26
CA GLN A 4 -10.04 -15.78 4.66
C GLN A 4 -9.38 -14.64 5.43
N LEU A 5 -10.11 -14.07 6.38
CA LEU A 5 -9.59 -13.02 7.25
C LEU A 5 -8.52 -13.66 8.12
N ASN A 6 -7.25 -13.34 7.83
CA ASN A 6 -6.15 -13.77 8.68
C ASN A 6 -6.14 -12.90 9.94
N ILE A 7 -6.80 -13.41 11.00
CA ILE A 7 -6.99 -12.72 12.28
C ILE A 7 -5.64 -12.28 12.86
N LYS A 8 -4.60 -13.11 12.77
CA LYS A 8 -3.24 -12.75 13.23
C LYS A 8 -2.71 -11.51 12.54
N LYS A 9 -2.88 -11.42 11.21
CA LYS A 9 -2.46 -10.26 10.42
C LYS A 9 -3.24 -9.00 10.79
N LEU A 10 -4.53 -9.14 11.09
CA LEU A 10 -5.39 -8.02 11.48
C LEU A 10 -5.02 -7.49 12.87
N ILE A 11 -4.75 -8.38 13.83
CA ILE A 11 -4.26 -8.01 15.17
C ILE A 11 -2.91 -7.30 15.05
N LEU A 12 -1.96 -7.89 14.33
CA LEU A 12 -0.62 -7.31 14.15
C LEU A 12 -0.68 -5.92 13.50
N LEU A 13 -1.58 -5.71 12.55
CA LEU A 13 -1.77 -4.42 11.88
C LEU A 13 -2.35 -3.35 12.82
N ASN A 14 -3.20 -3.73 13.77
CA ASN A 14 -3.87 -2.78 14.67
C ASN A 14 -3.11 -2.58 16.00
N LEU A 15 -2.21 -3.49 16.36
CA LEU A 15 -1.38 -3.45 17.57
C LEU A 15 -0.66 -2.11 17.82
N PRO A 16 0.04 -1.49 16.85
CA PRO A 16 0.70 -0.20 17.09
C PRO A 16 -0.28 0.93 17.42
N TYR A 17 -1.50 0.89 16.89
CA TYR A 17 -2.53 1.89 17.19
C TYR A 17 -3.06 1.73 18.62
N ILE A 18 -3.25 0.48 19.05
CA ILE A 18 -3.68 0.16 20.42
C ILE A 18 -2.61 0.56 21.43
N LEU A 19 -1.35 0.23 21.17
CA LEU A 19 -0.23 0.62 22.04
C LEU A 19 -0.11 2.15 22.15
N MET A 20 -0.25 2.86 21.02
CA MET A 20 -0.23 4.33 21.04
C MET A 20 -1.42 4.91 21.81
N GLY A 21 -2.62 4.34 21.64
CA GLY A 21 -3.81 4.76 22.40
C GLY A 21 -3.68 4.53 23.91
N LEU A 22 -3.10 3.40 24.31
CA LEU A 22 -2.79 3.11 25.71
C LEU A 22 -1.71 4.04 26.25
N PHE A 23 -0.65 4.33 25.48
CA PHE A 23 0.35 5.32 25.89
C PHE A 23 -0.27 6.72 26.04
N SER A 24 -1.24 7.07 25.20
CA SER A 24 -1.93 8.36 25.26
C SER A 24 -2.79 8.56 26.53
N THR A 25 -3.10 7.52 27.31
CA THR A 25 -3.84 7.69 28.57
C THR A 25 -3.05 8.48 29.60
N ASN A 26 -1.72 8.44 29.53
CA ASN A 26 -0.84 9.17 30.46
C ASN A 26 -0.97 10.69 30.30
N PHE A 27 -1.43 11.17 29.14
CA PHE A 27 -1.76 12.58 28.95
C PHE A 27 -3.05 12.97 29.71
N GLY A 28 -4.04 12.09 29.77
CA GLY A 28 -5.22 12.29 30.62
C GLY A 28 -4.86 12.33 32.11
N GLU A 29 -3.96 11.43 32.51
CA GLU A 29 -3.47 11.37 33.88
C GLU A 29 -2.69 12.63 34.27
N ALA A 30 -1.79 13.12 33.40
CA ALA A 30 -1.08 14.38 33.59
C ALA A 30 -2.04 15.57 33.74
N TRP A 31 -3.13 15.60 32.94
CA TRP A 31 -4.14 16.65 32.99
C TRP A 31 -4.94 16.63 34.30
N ARG A 32 -5.16 15.45 34.85
CA ARG A 32 -5.81 15.28 36.15
C ARG A 32 -4.92 15.67 37.31
N MET A 33 -3.61 15.37 37.23
CA MET A 33 -2.62 15.77 38.23
C MET A 33 -2.30 17.27 38.21
N ALA A 34 -2.58 17.95 37.10
CA ALA A 34 -2.36 19.38 36.97
C ALA A 34 -3.33 20.20 37.84
N VAL A 35 -2.77 21.04 38.72
CA VAL A 35 -3.53 21.92 39.61
C VAL A 35 -3.34 23.36 39.15
N GLY A 36 -4.42 24.13 39.06
CA GLY A 36 -4.36 25.55 38.71
C GLY A 36 -5.69 26.25 38.92
N ALA A 37 -5.63 27.48 39.43
CA ALA A 37 -6.81 28.34 39.62
C ALA A 37 -7.36 28.87 38.28
N ASP A 38 -6.47 29.14 37.32
CA ASP A 38 -6.79 29.60 35.96
C ASP A 38 -6.38 28.56 34.91
N ALA A 39 -6.99 28.65 33.71
CA ALA A 39 -6.69 27.73 32.60
C ALA A 39 -5.21 27.77 32.17
N SER A 40 -4.59 28.96 32.19
CA SER A 40 -3.16 29.14 31.88
C SER A 40 -2.27 28.52 32.95
N ALA A 41 -2.59 28.71 34.23
CA ALA A 41 -1.88 28.11 35.36
C ALA A 41 -1.98 26.58 35.35
N LYS A 42 -3.16 26.05 35.02
CA LYS A 42 -3.37 24.60 34.87
C LYS A 42 -2.57 24.03 33.70
N MET A 43 -2.44 24.76 32.59
CA MET A 43 -1.63 24.34 31.45
C MET A 43 -0.12 24.35 31.76
N LEU A 44 0.35 25.31 32.55
CA LEU A 44 1.74 25.33 33.04
C LEU A 44 2.01 24.15 34.00
N SER A 45 1.08 23.88 34.93
CA SER A 45 1.16 22.72 35.82
C SER A 45 1.08 21.40 35.07
N PHE A 46 0.41 21.34 33.93
CA PHE A 46 0.36 20.15 33.10
C PHE A 46 1.73 19.80 32.52
N PHE A 47 2.49 20.78 32.03
CA PHE A 47 3.83 20.50 31.50
C PHE A 47 4.82 20.01 32.56
N SER A 48 4.63 20.39 33.83
CA SER A 48 5.45 19.87 34.93
C SER A 48 5.01 18.50 35.43
N THR A 49 3.73 18.15 35.33
CA THR A 49 3.20 16.81 35.71
C THR A 49 3.33 15.77 34.60
N LEU A 50 3.50 16.20 33.34
CA LEU A 50 3.62 15.33 32.18
C LEU A 50 4.82 14.36 32.26
N PRO A 51 6.05 14.77 32.63
CA PRO A 51 7.17 13.84 32.80
C PRO A 51 6.91 12.80 33.88
N VAL A 52 6.18 13.16 34.94
CA VAL A 52 5.82 12.25 36.03
C VAL A 52 4.81 11.20 35.55
N ALA A 53 3.78 11.62 34.79
CA ALA A 53 2.80 10.71 34.20
C ALA A 53 3.39 9.80 33.10
N LEU A 54 4.44 10.26 32.41
CA LEU A 54 5.15 9.46 31.40
C LEU A 54 6.19 8.51 32.00
N ALA A 55 6.62 8.72 33.25
CA ALA A 55 7.55 7.82 33.93
C ALA A 55 6.90 6.47 34.25
N SER A 56 5.57 6.43 34.43
CA SER A 56 4.81 5.19 34.55
C SER A 56 4.59 4.54 33.18
N TRP A 57 5.09 3.32 33.04
CA TRP A 57 4.83 2.46 31.88
C TRP A 57 3.36 2.01 31.82
N TRP A 58 2.64 2.04 32.95
CA TRP A 58 1.27 1.54 33.04
C TRP A 58 0.24 2.60 32.62
N PRO A 59 -0.72 2.26 31.72
CA PRO A 59 -1.80 3.16 31.36
C PRO A 59 -2.79 3.35 32.51
N SER A 60 -3.25 4.60 32.69
CA SER A 60 -4.32 4.95 33.63
C SER A 60 -5.66 4.33 33.21
N LEU A 61 -6.34 3.68 34.15
CA LEU A 61 -7.65 3.04 33.94
C LEU A 61 -8.84 3.98 34.25
N HIS A 62 -8.61 5.29 34.34
CA HIS A 62 -9.70 6.24 34.56
C HIS A 62 -10.55 6.44 33.29
N PRO A 63 -11.90 6.53 33.41
CA PRO A 63 -12.78 6.66 32.25
C PRO A 63 -12.44 7.83 31.33
N LEU A 64 -12.04 8.98 31.90
CA LEU A 64 -11.65 10.16 31.13
C LEU A 64 -10.33 9.96 30.38
N ASP A 65 -9.36 9.32 31.02
CA ASP A 65 -8.03 9.05 30.44
C ASP A 65 -8.15 8.01 29.30
N LEU A 66 -9.05 7.03 29.46
CA LEU A 66 -9.40 6.05 28.42
C LEU A 66 -10.09 6.71 27.22
N LEU A 67 -10.95 7.72 27.43
CA LEU A 67 -11.55 8.49 26.34
C LEU A 67 -10.49 9.27 25.56
N VAL A 68 -9.52 9.88 26.25
CA VAL A 68 -8.37 10.56 25.60
C VAL A 68 -7.57 9.55 24.76
N GLY A 69 -7.26 8.38 25.32
CA GLY A 69 -6.58 7.30 24.60
C GLY A 69 -7.33 6.82 23.36
N LEU A 70 -8.66 6.65 23.46
CA LEU A 70 -9.53 6.22 22.35
C LEU A 70 -9.58 7.29 21.24
N CYS A 71 -9.72 8.57 21.61
CA CYS A 71 -9.69 9.69 20.67
C CYS A 71 -8.34 9.77 19.94
N CYS A 72 -7.21 9.65 20.64
CA CYS A 72 -5.88 9.64 20.04
C CYS A 72 -5.69 8.45 19.10
N CYS A 73 -6.11 7.25 19.51
CA CYS A 73 -6.07 6.04 18.67
C CYS A 73 -6.88 6.21 17.39
N GLY A 74 -8.13 6.68 17.51
CA GLY A 74 -9.02 6.95 16.38
C GLY A 74 -8.46 8.02 15.44
N GLY A 75 -7.94 9.11 15.98
CA GLY A 75 -7.31 10.19 15.23
C GLY A 75 -6.08 9.74 14.44
N LEU A 76 -5.18 8.97 15.07
CA LEU A 76 -3.99 8.43 14.40
C LEU A 76 -4.39 7.43 13.29
N ARG A 77 -5.36 6.56 13.56
CA ARG A 77 -5.89 5.62 12.56
C ARG A 77 -6.48 6.35 11.37
N LEU A 78 -7.25 7.42 11.60
CA LEU A 78 -7.84 8.26 10.57
C LEU A 78 -6.75 8.98 9.75
N ALA A 79 -5.76 9.59 10.40
CA ALA A 79 -4.66 10.29 9.73
C ALA A 79 -3.87 9.34 8.80
N VAL A 80 -3.53 8.15 9.29
CA VAL A 80 -2.85 7.12 8.47
C VAL A 80 -3.75 6.64 7.32
N TYR A 81 -5.05 6.47 7.57
CA TYR A 81 -6.00 6.08 6.54
C TYR A 81 -6.09 7.11 5.40
N LEU A 82 -6.24 8.39 5.74
CA LEU A 82 -6.28 9.49 4.77
C LEU A 82 -4.97 9.58 3.96
N LYS A 83 -3.82 9.47 4.65
CA LYS A 83 -2.51 9.46 3.99
C LYS A 83 -2.34 8.25 3.06
N SER A 84 -2.78 7.07 3.49
CA SER A 84 -2.71 5.86 2.68
C SER A 84 -3.62 5.91 1.45
N LYS A 85 -4.76 6.60 1.50
CA LYS A 85 -5.65 6.77 0.35
C LYS A 85 -5.08 7.71 -0.70
N ASN A 86 -4.34 8.73 -0.26
CA ASN A 86 -3.70 9.70 -1.14
C ASN A 86 -2.27 9.30 -1.56
N ALA A 87 -1.81 8.10 -1.18
CA ALA A 87 -0.49 7.59 -1.54
C ALA A 87 -0.44 7.27 -3.03
N LYS A 88 0.10 8.20 -3.81
CA LYS A 88 0.41 8.01 -5.23
C LYS A 88 1.64 7.10 -5.38
N LYS A 89 1.62 6.23 -6.38
CA LYS A 89 2.75 5.35 -6.70
C LYS A 89 3.75 6.12 -7.56
N TYR A 90 4.88 6.52 -6.97
CA TYR A 90 5.97 7.20 -7.66
C TYR A 90 7.22 6.31 -7.73
N ARG A 91 8.07 6.55 -8.72
CA ARG A 91 9.41 5.96 -8.80
C ARG A 91 10.41 7.00 -8.26
N HIS A 92 10.62 6.99 -6.95
CA HIS A 92 11.49 7.96 -6.29
C HIS A 92 12.94 7.82 -6.79
N GLY A 93 13.61 8.95 -7.02
CA GLY A 93 15.01 8.99 -7.47
C GLY A 93 15.22 8.62 -8.94
N MET A 94 14.16 8.52 -9.75
CA MET A 94 14.29 8.24 -11.18
C MET A 94 13.64 9.34 -12.02
N GLU A 95 14.45 9.92 -12.90
CA GLU A 95 14.03 10.96 -13.82
C GLU A 95 13.08 10.42 -14.89
N TYR A 96 12.33 11.35 -15.47
CA TYR A 96 11.51 11.09 -16.64
C TYR A 96 12.40 10.63 -17.79
N GLY A 97 12.01 9.58 -18.51
CA GLY A 97 12.82 9.03 -19.60
C GLY A 97 13.85 7.98 -19.18
N SER A 98 13.88 7.56 -17.91
CA SER A 98 14.73 6.46 -17.42
C SER A 98 14.37 5.06 -17.97
N ALA A 99 13.58 4.99 -19.04
CA ALA A 99 13.30 3.75 -19.74
C ALA A 99 14.56 3.29 -20.49
N ARG A 100 14.88 1.99 -20.38
CA ARG A 100 15.96 1.35 -21.14
C ARG A 100 15.39 0.26 -22.03
N TRP A 101 16.16 -0.11 -23.06
CA TRP A 101 15.89 -1.34 -23.80
C TRP A 101 16.01 -2.54 -22.85
N GLY A 102 14.99 -3.40 -22.90
CA GLY A 102 14.97 -4.64 -22.15
C GLY A 102 15.81 -5.71 -22.83
N THR A 103 16.30 -6.67 -22.06
CA THR A 103 16.91 -7.90 -22.58
C THR A 103 15.90 -9.05 -22.54
N HIS A 104 16.25 -10.19 -23.16
CA HIS A 104 15.40 -11.38 -23.12
C HIS A 104 15.14 -11.89 -21.69
N GLU A 105 16.09 -11.70 -20.78
CA GLU A 105 15.96 -12.06 -19.37
C GLU A 105 14.89 -11.23 -18.65
N ASP A 106 14.71 -9.96 -19.04
CA ASP A 106 13.72 -9.08 -18.43
C ASP A 106 12.28 -9.55 -18.72
N ILE A 107 12.05 -10.23 -19.86
CA ILE A 107 10.70 -10.68 -20.25
C ILE A 107 10.37 -12.11 -19.83
N THR A 108 11.36 -12.94 -19.50
CA THR A 108 11.18 -14.34 -19.10
C THR A 108 10.07 -14.58 -18.06
N PRO A 109 9.92 -13.79 -16.97
CA PRO A 109 8.88 -14.04 -15.98
C PRO A 109 7.44 -13.74 -16.47
N TYR A 110 7.31 -13.13 -17.64
CA TYR A 110 6.02 -12.80 -18.26
C TYR A 110 5.60 -13.79 -19.35
N ILE A 111 6.44 -14.79 -19.65
CA ILE A 111 6.19 -15.81 -20.66
C ILE A 111 5.52 -17.03 -20.01
N ASP A 112 4.47 -17.55 -20.64
CA ASP A 112 3.86 -18.83 -20.28
C ASP A 112 4.71 -20.00 -20.81
N PRO A 113 4.90 -21.09 -20.04
CA PRO A 113 5.64 -22.25 -20.52
C PRO A 113 5.03 -22.87 -21.79
N VAL A 114 3.71 -22.74 -21.99
CA VAL A 114 3.05 -23.20 -23.20
C VAL A 114 3.03 -22.07 -24.23
N PHE A 115 3.80 -22.22 -25.31
CA PHE A 115 3.97 -21.19 -26.34
C PHE A 115 2.64 -20.65 -26.90
N GLN A 116 1.66 -21.53 -27.14
CA GLN A 116 0.34 -21.19 -27.68
C GLN A 116 -0.47 -20.26 -26.77
N ASN A 117 -0.13 -20.19 -25.48
CA ASN A 117 -0.76 -19.30 -24.51
C ASN A 117 -0.07 -17.94 -24.42
N ASN A 118 0.81 -17.60 -25.36
CA ASN A 118 1.50 -16.33 -25.39
C ASN A 118 1.12 -15.51 -26.64
N VAL A 119 1.05 -14.19 -26.46
CA VAL A 119 1.04 -13.22 -27.56
C VAL A 119 2.47 -12.99 -28.02
N ILE A 120 2.71 -13.10 -29.33
CA ILE A 120 4.04 -13.03 -29.93
C ILE A 120 4.37 -11.57 -30.28
N LEU A 121 5.17 -10.89 -29.46
CA LEU A 121 5.60 -9.48 -29.66
C LEU A 121 6.73 -9.36 -30.67
N THR A 122 7.76 -10.19 -30.50
CA THR A 122 8.92 -10.26 -31.40
C THR A 122 9.37 -11.72 -31.51
N LYS A 123 10.57 -11.94 -32.05
CA LYS A 123 11.20 -13.26 -32.08
C LYS A 123 11.56 -13.78 -30.68
N THR A 124 11.92 -12.90 -29.75
CA THR A 124 12.44 -13.23 -28.42
C THR A 124 11.48 -12.82 -27.29
N GLU A 125 10.60 -11.84 -27.54
CA GLU A 125 9.65 -11.32 -26.58
C GLU A 125 8.24 -11.87 -26.84
N SER A 126 7.63 -12.43 -25.80
CA SER A 126 6.23 -12.84 -25.80
C SER A 126 5.57 -12.58 -24.46
N LEU A 127 4.24 -12.51 -24.44
CA LEU A 127 3.47 -12.16 -23.24
C LEU A 127 2.37 -13.17 -22.98
N THR A 128 2.29 -13.70 -21.74
CA THR A 128 1.25 -14.64 -21.35
C THR A 128 -0.17 -14.09 -21.52
N MET A 129 -1.04 -14.89 -22.11
CA MET A 129 -2.47 -14.66 -22.21
C MET A 129 -3.23 -15.06 -20.94
N ASN A 130 -2.55 -15.60 -19.92
CA ASN A 130 -3.18 -15.92 -18.65
C ASN A 130 -3.52 -14.64 -17.87
N SER A 131 -4.76 -14.51 -17.42
CA SER A 131 -5.19 -13.35 -16.60
C SER A 131 -4.76 -13.45 -15.14
N ARG A 132 -4.37 -14.65 -14.70
CA ARG A 132 -3.96 -14.95 -13.33
C ARG A 132 -2.67 -15.78 -13.35
N PRO A 133 -1.53 -15.17 -13.70
CA PRO A 133 -0.23 -15.81 -13.55
C PRO A 133 0.02 -16.17 -12.07
N LYS A 134 0.91 -17.15 -11.83
CA LYS A 134 1.26 -17.62 -10.49
C LYS A 134 1.75 -16.48 -9.58
N ASP A 135 2.51 -15.54 -10.13
CA ASP A 135 2.86 -14.28 -9.45
C ASP A 135 1.95 -13.15 -9.96
N PRO A 136 1.07 -12.58 -9.12
CA PRO A 136 0.24 -11.44 -9.50
C PRO A 136 1.02 -10.21 -9.98
N LYS A 137 2.31 -10.08 -9.64
CA LYS A 137 3.15 -8.95 -10.09
C LYS A 137 3.46 -9.01 -11.58
N THR A 138 3.45 -10.20 -12.18
CA THR A 138 3.74 -10.39 -13.62
C THR A 138 2.49 -10.23 -14.48
N ALA A 139 1.32 -10.02 -13.87
CA ALA A 139 0.11 -9.71 -14.62
C ALA A 139 0.25 -8.35 -15.32
N ARG A 140 0.22 -8.38 -16.66
CA ARG A 140 0.27 -7.20 -17.52
C ARG A 140 -1.01 -7.04 -18.33
N ASN A 141 -1.24 -5.81 -18.79
CA ASN A 141 -2.28 -5.54 -19.76
C ASN A 141 -1.91 -6.22 -21.09
N LYS A 142 -2.89 -6.84 -21.74
CA LYS A 142 -2.72 -7.63 -22.97
C LYS A 142 -3.19 -6.91 -24.23
N ASN A 143 -3.75 -5.72 -24.06
CA ASN A 143 -4.13 -4.88 -25.19
C ASN A 143 -2.87 -4.38 -25.88
N VAL A 144 -2.75 -4.63 -27.18
CA VAL A 144 -1.60 -4.20 -27.98
C VAL A 144 -2.07 -3.18 -29.02
N LEU A 145 -1.40 -2.03 -29.03
CA LEU A 145 -1.54 -1.02 -30.07
C LEU A 145 -0.36 -1.14 -31.04
N VAL A 146 -0.64 -1.41 -32.30
CA VAL A 146 0.39 -1.52 -33.35
C VAL A 146 0.39 -0.26 -34.20
N ILE A 147 1.50 0.46 -34.20
CA ILE A 147 1.71 1.68 -35.00
C ILE A 147 2.75 1.39 -36.08
N GLY A 148 2.47 1.79 -37.32
CA GLY A 148 3.40 1.64 -38.43
C GLY A 148 2.85 2.18 -39.74
N GLY A 149 3.73 2.55 -40.67
CA GLY A 149 3.38 3.11 -41.98
C GLY A 149 2.57 2.16 -42.87
N SER A 150 2.09 2.66 -44.02
CA SER A 150 1.46 1.80 -45.03
C SER A 150 2.47 0.75 -45.53
N GLY A 151 2.01 -0.48 -45.75
CA GLY A 151 2.87 -1.58 -46.21
C GLY A 151 3.80 -2.21 -45.15
N SER A 152 3.85 -1.70 -43.91
CA SER A 152 4.77 -2.21 -42.85
C SER A 152 4.45 -3.62 -42.32
N GLY A 153 3.46 -4.31 -42.91
CA GLY A 153 3.14 -5.70 -42.58
C GLY A 153 2.40 -5.92 -41.26
N LYS A 154 1.77 -4.90 -40.66
CA LYS A 154 0.97 -5.01 -39.41
C LYS A 154 0.03 -6.22 -39.43
N THR A 155 -0.71 -6.40 -40.53
CA THR A 155 -1.65 -7.53 -40.67
C THR A 155 -0.95 -8.88 -40.78
N ARG A 156 0.16 -8.95 -41.55
CA ARG A 156 0.87 -10.19 -41.83
C ARG A 156 1.68 -10.69 -40.64
N PHE A 157 2.36 -9.78 -39.93
CA PHE A 157 3.32 -10.13 -38.88
C PHE A 157 2.74 -10.11 -37.48
N TRP A 158 1.67 -9.34 -37.22
CA TRP A 158 1.04 -9.29 -35.90
C TRP A 158 -0.30 -10.02 -35.86
N LEU A 159 -1.26 -9.59 -36.70
CA LEU A 159 -2.64 -10.09 -36.65
C LEU A 159 -2.76 -11.57 -37.04
N LYS A 160 -2.25 -11.97 -38.21
CA LYS A 160 -2.36 -13.37 -38.67
C LYS A 160 -1.74 -14.40 -37.73
N PRO A 161 -0.51 -14.23 -37.20
CA PRO A 161 0.07 -15.22 -36.29
C PRO A 161 -0.52 -15.21 -34.88
N SER A 162 -1.13 -14.09 -34.45
CA SER A 162 -1.77 -13.98 -33.13
C SER A 162 -3.27 -14.32 -33.15
N ALA A 163 -3.88 -14.42 -34.34
CA ALA A 163 -5.28 -14.78 -34.48
C ALA A 163 -5.49 -16.26 -34.16
N PRO A 164 -6.54 -16.61 -33.39
CA PRO A 164 -6.89 -18.00 -33.19
C PRO A 164 -7.24 -18.63 -34.55
N VAL A 165 -6.74 -19.85 -34.78
CA VAL A 165 -6.85 -20.62 -36.04
C VAL A 165 -8.31 -20.80 -36.56
N ARG A 166 -9.31 -20.43 -35.76
CA ARG A 166 -10.74 -20.46 -36.10
C ARG A 166 -11.36 -19.12 -36.52
N ALA A 167 -10.60 -18.03 -36.56
CA ALA A 167 -11.11 -16.68 -36.86
C ALA A 167 -10.73 -16.19 -38.27
N VAL A 168 -10.33 -17.10 -39.16
CA VAL A 168 -10.09 -16.85 -40.60
C VAL A 168 -10.94 -17.81 -41.41
#